data_AF-A0A926DZG7-F1
#
_entry.id   AF-A0A926DZG7-F1
#
_cell.length_a   1.000
_cell.length_b   1.000
_cell.length_c   1.000
_cell.angle_alpha   90.00
_cell.angle_beta   90.00
_cell.angle_gamma   90.00
#
_symmetry.space_group_name_H-M   'P 1'
#
loop_
_entity.id
_entity.type
_entity.pdbx_description
1 polymer ?
#
loop_
_entity_poly.entity_id
_entity_poly.type
_entity_poly.pdbx_seq_one_letter_code
_entity_poly.pdbx_strand_id
1 'polypeptide(L)'
;MFGKWKKEENKVQIVDRVCPRCGCVDDDDISEKVCPFCGYQPMIVVGPTRIGYALTEDSVKIGEELRRTYCPTSNPAYNAEWYDKYQKSVQEYLEEWNQSQKEAEEQKEIEQELKRQERIEAVEKSLKDTRYIPKCPTCGSPDIRKAPEIGISTVYESGLVSIYDCVRKQFECNNCGYKW
;
A
#
# COMPACT_ATOMS: atom_id res chain seq x y z
N MET A 1 25.73 -6.93 26.26
CA MET A 1 24.82 -6.35 27.27
C MET A 1 24.17 -5.12 26.65
N PHE A 2 22.98 -5.25 26.08
CA PHE A 2 22.26 -4.12 25.49
C PHE A 2 21.37 -3.51 26.58
N GLY A 3 21.72 -2.31 27.03
CA GLY A 3 20.99 -1.57 28.05
C GLY A 3 19.57 -1.24 27.59
N LYS A 4 18.59 -1.65 28.40
CA LYS A 4 17.20 -1.23 28.25
C LYS A 4 17.11 0.27 28.51
N TRP A 5 16.88 1.06 27.47
CA TRP A 5 16.49 2.46 27.62
C TRP A 5 15.08 2.50 28.23
N LYS A 6 14.98 2.98 29.47
CA LYS A 6 13.71 3.31 30.09
C LYS A 6 13.12 4.50 29.33
N LYS A 7 11.91 4.35 28.79
CA LYS A 7 11.09 5.48 28.36
C LYS A 7 10.66 6.22 29.63
N GLU A 8 11.41 7.24 30.03
CA GLU A 8 10.85 8.26 30.91
C GLU A 8 9.87 9.08 30.07
N GLU A 9 8.58 8.95 30.39
CA GLU A 9 7.51 9.78 29.85
C GLU A 9 7.66 11.20 30.39
N ASN A 10 8.67 11.91 29.93
CA ASN A 10 8.76 13.34 30.13
C ASN A 10 7.65 13.97 29.26
N LYS A 11 6.48 14.22 29.85
CA LYS A 11 5.39 14.96 29.21
C LYS A 11 5.89 16.39 29.01
N VAL A 12 6.56 16.64 27.88
CA VAL A 12 6.89 18.00 27.42
C VAL A 12 5.58 18.76 27.38
N GLN A 13 5.42 19.73 28.29
CA GLN A 13 4.29 20.64 28.25
C GLN A 13 4.54 21.61 27.10
N ILE A 14 3.87 21.36 25.97
CA ILE A 14 3.98 22.22 24.80
C ILE A 14 3.18 23.48 25.10
N VAL A 15 3.82 24.62 24.89
CA VAL A 15 3.22 25.93 25.07
C VAL A 15 3.10 26.51 23.68
N ASP A 16 1.88 26.56 23.17
CA ASP A 16 1.60 27.20 21.91
C ASP A 16 1.61 28.73 22.10
N ARG A 17 1.73 29.45 21.00
CA ARG A 17 1.62 30.90 20.93
C ARG A 17 0.70 31.23 19.79
N VAL A 18 -0.23 32.15 20.01
CA VAL A 18 -1.14 32.63 18.98
C VAL A 18 -0.85 34.08 18.68
N CYS A 19 -0.65 34.40 17.41
CA CYS A 19 -0.56 35.77 16.94
C CYS A 19 -1.95 36.41 16.93
N PRO A 20 -2.21 37.48 17.71
CA PRO A 20 -3.51 38.15 17.71
C PRO A 20 -3.78 38.98 16.46
N ARG A 21 -2.78 39.15 15.58
CA ARG A 21 -2.89 39.90 14.33
C ARG A 21 -3.32 39.02 13.15
N CYS A 22 -2.71 37.86 13.00
CA CYS A 22 -2.88 37.01 11.82
C CYS A 22 -3.35 35.58 12.14
N GLY A 23 -3.48 35.22 13.41
CA GLY A 23 -3.90 33.88 13.84
C GLY A 23 -2.83 32.80 13.68
N CYS A 24 -1.58 33.15 13.37
CA CYS A 24 -0.49 32.18 13.36
C CYS A 24 -0.36 31.50 14.73
N VAL A 25 -0.38 30.17 14.73
CA VAL A 25 -0.11 29.33 15.91
C VAL A 25 1.31 28.78 15.77
N ASP A 26 2.12 28.97 16.81
CA ASP A 26 3.54 28.61 16.84
C ASP A 26 3.88 27.96 18.17
N ASP A 27 4.57 26.83 18.14
CA ASP A 27 4.95 26.02 19.30
C ASP A 27 6.47 26.01 19.56
N ASP A 28 7.24 26.71 18.72
CA ASP A 28 8.69 26.78 18.85
C ASP A 28 9.09 27.56 20.11
N ASP A 29 10.14 27.12 20.81
CA ASP A 29 10.72 27.81 21.98
C ASP A 29 11.55 29.03 21.56
N ILE A 30 10.96 29.93 20.79
CA ILE A 30 11.63 31.15 20.33
C ILE A 30 11.62 32.15 21.50
N SER A 31 12.80 32.55 21.96
CA SER A 31 12.96 33.57 23.01
C SER A 31 12.33 34.93 22.64
N GLU A 32 12.10 35.16 21.34
CA GLU A 32 11.47 36.35 20.80
C GLU A 32 9.97 36.10 20.57
N LYS A 33 9.12 36.89 21.22
CA LYS A 33 7.65 36.81 21.14
C LYS A 33 7.10 37.40 19.83
N VAL A 34 7.81 37.21 18.71
CA VAL A 34 7.51 37.76 17.39
C VAL A 34 6.86 36.67 16.54
N CYS A 35 5.75 37.01 15.88
CA CYS A 35 5.08 36.10 14.97
C CYS A 35 5.96 35.80 13.74
N PRO A 36 6.28 34.53 13.46
CA PRO A 36 7.12 34.17 12.31
C PRO A 36 6.43 34.42 10.96
N PHE A 37 5.10 34.51 10.96
CA PHE A 37 4.33 34.73 9.75
C PHE A 37 4.21 36.21 9.35
N CYS A 38 3.81 37.08 10.29
CA CYS A 38 3.51 38.50 9.99
C CYS A 38 4.41 39.51 10.74
N GLY A 39 5.36 39.04 11.55
CA GLY A 39 6.27 39.89 12.31
C GLY A 39 5.63 40.64 13.49
N TYR A 40 4.38 40.35 13.84
CA TYR A 40 3.71 41.03 14.96
C TYR A 40 4.27 40.60 16.31
N GLN A 41 4.40 41.55 17.23
CA GLN A 41 4.76 41.32 18.62
C GLN A 41 3.85 42.15 19.54
N PRO A 42 3.41 41.61 20.69
CA PRO A 42 3.70 40.27 21.20
C PRO A 42 2.74 39.18 20.71
N MET A 43 3.25 37.98 20.51
CA MET A 43 2.41 36.78 20.46
C MET A 43 1.83 36.46 21.83
N ILE A 44 0.60 35.94 21.84
CA ILE A 44 -0.10 35.49 23.05
C ILE A 44 0.35 34.08 23.36
N VAL A 45 0.93 33.86 24.53
CA VAL A 45 1.32 32.53 25.01
C VAL A 45 0.08 31.79 25.50
N VAL A 46 -0.18 30.59 24.98
CA VAL A 46 -1.31 29.73 25.31
C VAL A 46 -0.80 28.34 25.69
N GLY A 47 -1.12 27.86 26.88
CA GLY A 47 -0.65 26.55 27.30
C GLY A 47 -0.87 26.22 28.77
N PRO A 48 -0.60 24.96 29.16
CA PRO A 48 -0.07 23.89 28.31
C PRO A 48 -1.14 23.29 27.39
N THR A 49 -0.84 23.21 26.09
CA THR A 49 -1.69 22.51 25.12
C THR A 49 -1.17 21.08 24.95
N ARG A 50 -2.06 20.12 24.67
CA ARG A 50 -1.70 18.69 24.51
C ARG A 50 -1.16 18.37 23.11
N ILE A 51 -0.87 19.37 22.29
CA ILE A 51 -0.60 19.18 20.88
C ILE A 51 0.87 18.80 20.71
N GLY A 52 1.15 17.49 20.72
CA GLY A 52 2.37 17.01 20.07
C GLY A 52 2.29 17.26 18.56
N TYR A 53 3.44 17.49 17.93
CA TYR A 53 3.74 17.75 16.50
C TYR A 53 3.04 16.89 15.42
N ALA A 54 2.08 16.03 15.76
CA ALA A 54 1.32 15.29 14.77
C ALA A 54 0.23 16.21 14.19
N LEU A 55 0.27 16.43 12.87
CA LEU A 55 -0.84 16.98 12.09
C LEU A 55 -1.94 15.94 12.01
N THR A 56 -2.70 15.85 13.09
CA THR A 56 -3.91 15.05 13.19
C THR A 56 -5.11 15.97 12.97
N GLU A 57 -6.25 15.37 12.67
CA GLU A 57 -7.51 16.11 12.65
C GLU A 57 -7.75 16.88 13.96
N ASP A 58 -7.33 16.32 15.09
CA ASP A 58 -7.43 16.95 16.40
C ASP A 58 -6.52 18.18 16.54
N SER A 59 -5.27 18.14 16.06
CA SER A 59 -4.38 19.31 16.15
C SER A 59 -4.83 20.45 15.24
N VAL A 60 -5.39 20.15 14.07
CA VAL A 60 -5.99 21.15 13.18
C VAL A 60 -7.17 21.85 13.87
N LYS A 61 -8.07 21.08 14.51
CA LYS A 61 -9.21 21.62 15.26
C LYS A 61 -8.77 22.51 16.42
N ILE A 62 -7.79 22.05 17.21
CA ILE A 62 -7.28 22.85 18.33
C ILE A 62 -6.64 24.15 17.82
N GLY A 63 -5.85 24.08 16.74
CA GLY A 63 -5.29 25.29 16.12
C GLY A 63 -6.37 26.28 15.65
N GLU A 64 -7.50 25.79 15.15
CA GLU A 64 -8.65 26.63 14.79
C GLU A 64 -9.33 27.24 16.01
N GLU A 65 -9.55 26.48 17.07
CA GLU A 65 -10.10 26.98 18.33
C GLU A 65 -9.23 28.08 18.92
N LEU A 66 -7.92 27.85 19.02
CA LEU A 66 -6.94 28.83 19.48
C LEU A 66 -7.02 30.12 18.65
N ARG A 67 -7.09 30.02 17.32
CA ARG A 67 -7.26 31.19 16.45
C ARG A 67 -8.54 31.97 16.74
N ARG A 68 -9.67 31.28 16.84
CA ARG A 68 -10.98 31.90 17.11
C ARG A 68 -10.98 32.64 18.45
N THR A 69 -10.32 32.08 19.46
CA THR A 69 -10.24 32.67 20.81
C THR A 69 -9.30 33.87 20.87
N TYR A 70 -8.10 33.77 20.28
CA TYR A 70 -7.02 34.73 20.53
C TYR A 70 -6.76 35.73 19.39
N CYS A 71 -7.32 35.48 18.19
CA CYS A 71 -7.29 36.39 17.05
C CYS A 71 -8.71 36.76 16.53
N PRO A 72 -9.67 37.16 17.40
CA PRO A 72 -10.99 37.58 16.94
C PRO A 72 -10.94 38.93 16.24
N THR A 73 -11.93 39.22 15.39
CA THR A 73 -12.06 40.52 14.69
C THR A 73 -12.22 41.71 15.63
N SER A 74 -12.63 41.47 16.88
CA SER A 74 -12.70 42.48 17.94
C SER A 74 -11.35 42.84 18.56
N ASN A 75 -10.29 42.06 18.29
CA ASN A 75 -8.96 42.34 18.80
C ASN A 75 -8.35 43.54 18.05
N PRO A 76 -7.86 44.59 18.75
CA PRO A 76 -7.25 45.75 18.08
C PRO A 76 -6.03 45.41 17.22
N ALA A 77 -5.35 44.30 17.51
CA ALA A 77 -4.23 43.83 16.73
C ALA A 77 -4.66 43.11 15.43
N TYR A 78 -5.90 42.65 15.34
CA TYR A 78 -6.41 41.86 14.23
C TYR A 78 -6.22 42.59 12.91
N ASN A 79 -5.80 41.83 11.89
CA ASN A 79 -5.69 42.32 10.53
C ASN A 79 -6.24 41.28 9.56
N ALA A 80 -7.32 41.64 8.87
CA ALA A 80 -8.03 40.74 7.96
C ALA A 80 -7.13 40.20 6.83
N GLU A 81 -6.33 41.06 6.21
CA GLU A 81 -5.43 40.67 5.11
C GLU A 81 -4.41 39.61 5.57
N TRP A 82 -3.74 39.85 6.70
CA TRP A 82 -2.79 38.90 7.25
C TRP A 82 -3.45 37.62 7.76
N TYR A 83 -4.67 37.71 8.30
CA TYR A 83 -5.45 36.57 8.73
C TYR A 83 -5.82 35.67 7.55
N ASP A 84 -6.38 36.24 6.48
CA ASP A 84 -6.77 35.51 5.26
C ASP A 84 -5.53 34.88 4.59
N LYS A 85 -4.41 35.61 4.55
CA LYS A 85 -3.15 35.10 4.02
C LYS A 85 -2.66 33.88 4.82
N TYR A 86 -2.75 33.94 6.15
CA TYR A 86 -2.37 32.80 7.00
C TYR A 86 -3.31 31.61 6.78
N GLN A 87 -4.63 31.84 6.75
CA GLN A 87 -5.60 30.77 6.48
C GLN A 87 -5.34 30.06 5.16
N LYS A 88 -5.07 30.82 4.09
CA LYS A 88 -4.71 30.27 2.78
C LYS A 88 -3.44 29.42 2.85
N SER A 89 -2.41 29.88 3.57
CA SER A 89 -1.16 29.11 3.74
C SER A 89 -1.37 27.78 4.49
N VAL A 90 -2.25 27.76 5.49
CA VAL A 90 -2.61 26.52 6.20
C VAL A 90 -3.39 25.58 5.30
N GLN A 91 -4.31 26.11 4.49
CA GLN A 91 -5.07 25.31 3.52
C GLN A 91 -4.16 24.68 2.46
N GLU A 92 -3.27 25.46 1.84
CA GLU A 92 -2.30 24.96 0.85
C GLU A 92 -1.43 23.85 1.45
N TYR A 93 -0.92 24.05 2.67
CA TYR A 93 -0.14 23.03 3.38
C TYR A 93 -0.93 21.74 3.66
N LEU A 94 -2.20 21.86 4.10
CA LEU A 94 -3.05 20.69 4.34
C LEU A 94 -3.38 19.94 3.04
N GLU A 95 -3.60 20.65 1.94
CA GLU A 95 -3.82 20.06 0.63
C GLU A 95 -2.59 19.27 0.15
N GLU A 96 -1.40 19.86 0.25
CA GLU A 96 -0.13 19.20 -0.07
C GLU A 96 0.09 17.94 0.79
N TRP A 97 -0.15 18.05 2.11
CA TRP A 97 -0.01 16.92 3.02
C TRP A 97 -0.98 15.78 2.67
N ASN A 98 -2.25 16.11 2.42
CA ASN A 98 -3.27 15.13 2.03
C ASN A 98 -2.94 14.46 0.69
N GLN A 99 -2.43 15.22 -0.28
CA GLN A 99 -2.00 14.70 -1.57
C GLN A 99 -0.82 13.73 -1.40
N SER A 100 0.19 14.10 -0.60
CA SER A 100 1.32 13.23 -0.29
C SER A 100 0.89 11.93 0.40
N GLN A 101 -0.09 11.98 1.32
CA GLN A 101 -0.63 10.76 1.94
C GLN A 101 -1.29 9.84 0.92
N LYS A 102 -2.09 10.40 -0.01
CA LYS A 102 -2.74 9.62 -1.08
C LYS A 102 -1.72 8.96 -2.00
N GLU A 103 -0.71 9.71 -2.43
CA GLU A 103 0.37 9.17 -3.28
C GLU A 103 1.14 8.06 -2.56
N ALA A 104 1.45 8.24 -1.27
CA ALA A 104 2.10 7.20 -0.48
C ALA A 104 1.24 5.94 -0.32
N GLU A 105 -0.08 6.07 -0.25
CA GLU A 105 -1.02 4.94 -0.21
C GLU A 105 -1.11 4.22 -1.56
N GLU A 106 -1.22 4.97 -2.66
CA GLU A 106 -1.22 4.43 -4.04
C GLU A 106 0.09 3.68 -4.34
N GLN A 107 1.24 4.24 -3.96
CA GLN A 107 2.53 3.57 -4.13
C GLN A 107 2.60 2.25 -3.35
N LYS A 108 2.04 2.20 -2.14
CA LYS A 108 1.96 0.96 -1.35
C LYS A 108 1.06 -0.07 -2.04
N GLU A 109 -0.04 0.34 -2.66
CA GLU A 109 -0.92 -0.56 -3.40
C GLU A 109 -0.23 -1.12 -4.65
N ILE A 110 0.44 -0.26 -5.44
CA ILE A 110 1.23 -0.67 -6.60
C ILE A 110 2.33 -1.65 -6.19
N GLU A 111 3.07 -1.36 -5.11
CA GLU A 111 4.12 -2.25 -4.60
C GLU A 111 3.56 -3.61 -4.17
N GLN A 112 2.40 -3.63 -3.50
CA GLN A 112 1.72 -4.86 -3.11
C GLN A 112 1.28 -5.68 -4.34
N GLU A 113 0.77 -5.01 -5.37
CA GLU A 113 0.34 -5.65 -6.59
C GLU A 113 1.51 -6.25 -7.37
N LEU A 114 2.63 -5.52 -7.49
CA LEU A 114 3.85 -6.03 -8.11
C LEU A 114 4.37 -7.28 -7.37
N LYS A 115 4.43 -7.23 -6.03
CA LYS A 115 4.79 -8.40 -5.21
C LYS A 115 3.82 -9.57 -5.41
N ARG A 116 2.53 -9.29 -5.61
CA ARG A 116 1.54 -10.34 -5.91
C ARG A 116 1.82 -10.98 -7.26
N GLN A 117 2.11 -10.19 -8.29
CA GLN A 117 2.44 -10.67 -9.63
C GLN A 117 3.72 -11.50 -9.63
N GLU A 118 4.79 -11.03 -9.00
CA GLU A 118 6.05 -11.77 -8.86
C GLU A 118 5.84 -13.14 -8.20
N ARG A 119 4.98 -13.23 -7.18
CA ARG A 119 4.63 -14.51 -6.54
C ARG A 119 3.89 -15.45 -7.48
N ILE A 120 2.97 -14.94 -8.29
CA ILE A 120 2.23 -15.75 -9.28
C ILE A 120 3.20 -16.26 -10.34
N GLU A 121 4.04 -15.40 -10.90
CA GLU A 121 5.04 -15.78 -11.90
C GLU A 121 6.04 -16.82 -11.38
N ALA A 122 6.49 -16.67 -10.13
CA ALA A 122 7.37 -17.66 -9.49
C ALA A 122 6.70 -19.04 -9.37
N VAL A 123 5.41 -19.08 -9.00
CA VAL A 123 4.64 -20.33 -8.95
C VAL A 123 4.47 -20.92 -10.35
N GLU A 124 4.09 -20.13 -11.35
CA GLU A 124 3.95 -20.61 -12.73
C GLU A 124 5.24 -21.17 -13.31
N LYS A 125 6.38 -20.52 -13.03
CA LYS A 125 7.70 -21.00 -13.43
C LYS A 125 8.01 -22.34 -12.77
N SER A 126 7.78 -22.47 -11.46
CA SER A 126 8.00 -23.74 -10.75
C SER A 126 7.12 -24.88 -11.29
N LEU A 127 5.87 -24.58 -11.69
CA LEU A 127 4.98 -25.56 -12.30
C LEU A 127 5.43 -25.97 -13.70
N LYS A 128 5.99 -25.06 -14.51
CA LYS A 128 6.57 -25.39 -15.82
C LYS A 128 7.77 -26.33 -15.68
N ASP A 129 8.64 -26.08 -14.71
CA ASP A 129 9.86 -26.88 -14.49
C ASP A 129 9.56 -28.27 -13.90
N THR A 130 8.40 -28.46 -13.26
CA THR A 130 7.97 -29.72 -12.63
C THR A 130 6.94 -30.53 -13.41
N ARG A 131 6.53 -30.09 -14.62
CA ARG A 131 5.61 -30.89 -15.43
C ARG A 131 6.25 -32.21 -15.77
N TYR A 132 5.72 -33.28 -15.19
CA TYR A 132 6.11 -34.63 -15.54
C TYR A 132 5.73 -34.90 -17.00
N ILE A 133 6.74 -35.00 -17.86
CA ILE A 133 6.56 -35.47 -19.24
C ILE A 133 6.50 -37.00 -19.18
N PRO A 134 5.38 -37.64 -19.57
CA PRO A 134 5.28 -39.09 -19.55
C PRO A 134 6.35 -39.69 -20.45
N LYS A 135 7.06 -40.70 -19.94
CA LYS A 135 8.10 -41.41 -20.68
C LYS A 135 7.59 -42.78 -21.11
N CYS A 136 8.08 -43.26 -22.25
CA CYS A 136 7.86 -44.64 -22.67
C CYS A 136 8.42 -45.59 -21.61
N PRO A 137 7.61 -46.54 -21.08
CA PRO A 137 8.05 -47.46 -20.03
C PRO A 137 9.14 -48.44 -20.51
N THR A 138 9.30 -48.61 -21.82
CA THR A 138 10.26 -49.56 -22.42
C THR A 138 11.63 -48.93 -22.69
N CYS A 139 11.66 -47.70 -23.22
CA CYS A 139 12.92 -47.07 -23.64
C CYS A 139 13.19 -45.70 -22.98
N GLY A 140 12.30 -45.20 -22.12
CA GLY A 140 12.46 -43.94 -21.42
C GLY A 140 12.28 -42.68 -22.29
N SER A 141 11.99 -42.81 -23.59
CA SER A 141 11.79 -41.67 -24.48
C SER A 141 10.54 -40.86 -24.08
N PRO A 142 10.63 -39.51 -23.98
CA PRO A 142 9.48 -38.63 -23.80
C PRO A 142 8.69 -38.41 -25.10
N ASP A 143 9.20 -38.90 -26.24
CA ASP A 143 8.58 -38.74 -27.56
C ASP A 143 7.50 -39.81 -27.77
N ILE A 144 6.28 -39.43 -27.40
CA ILE A 144 5.09 -40.27 -27.37
C ILE A 144 3.93 -39.53 -28.06
N ARG A 145 3.13 -40.25 -28.82
CA ARG A 145 1.92 -39.73 -29.46
C ARG A 145 0.70 -40.53 -29.02
N LYS A 146 -0.47 -39.91 -29.08
CA LYS A 146 -1.72 -40.67 -28.95
C LYS A 146 -1.80 -41.64 -30.12
N ALA A 147 -2.00 -42.92 -29.84
CA ALA A 147 -2.22 -43.90 -30.90
C ALA A 147 -3.50 -43.51 -31.65
N PRO A 148 -3.52 -43.60 -32.99
CA PRO A 148 -4.76 -43.42 -33.73
C PRO A 148 -5.80 -44.42 -33.20
N GLU A 149 -7.01 -43.95 -32.87
CA GLU A 149 -8.13 -44.83 -32.54
C GLU A 149 -8.33 -45.78 -33.71
N ILE A 150 -7.99 -47.06 -33.52
CA ILE A 150 -8.33 -48.10 -34.49
C ILE A 150 -9.84 -48.28 -34.36
N GLY A 151 -10.57 -47.56 -35.21
CA GLY A 151 -12.01 -47.67 -35.35
C GLY A 151 -12.42 -49.12 -35.55
N ILE A 152 -13.35 -49.55 -34.72
CA ILE A 152 -13.97 -50.87 -34.74
C ILE A 152 -14.45 -51.17 -36.16
N SER A 153 -13.88 -52.17 -36.83
CA SER A 153 -14.43 -52.69 -38.08
C SER A 153 -15.61 -53.60 -37.75
N THR A 154 -16.82 -53.04 -37.66
CA THR A 154 -18.05 -53.85 -37.61
C THR A 154 -18.45 -54.28 -39.01
N VAL A 155 -18.06 -55.49 -39.44
CA VAL A 155 -18.79 -56.31 -40.42
C VAL A 155 -18.55 -57.79 -40.12
N TYR A 156 -19.56 -58.53 -39.63
CA TYR A 156 -20.25 -59.55 -40.43
C TYR A 156 -21.37 -60.27 -39.64
N GLU A 157 -22.44 -60.61 -40.36
CA GLU A 157 -23.53 -61.51 -39.97
C GLU A 157 -22.98 -62.88 -39.53
N SER A 158 -22.75 -63.06 -38.23
CA SER A 158 -23.03 -64.31 -37.50
C SER A 158 -22.39 -64.23 -36.11
N GLY A 159 -23.14 -63.70 -35.15
CA GLY A 159 -23.21 -64.20 -33.77
C GLY A 159 -21.94 -64.45 -32.92
N LEU A 160 -20.73 -64.04 -33.32
CA LEU A 160 -19.51 -64.21 -32.51
C LEU A 160 -18.63 -62.96 -32.61
N VAL A 161 -18.89 -61.98 -31.74
CA VAL A 161 -17.97 -60.86 -31.53
C VAL A 161 -16.80 -61.38 -30.68
N SER A 162 -15.67 -61.67 -31.32
CA SER A 162 -14.39 -61.77 -30.61
C SER A 162 -13.97 -60.35 -30.22
N ILE A 163 -14.16 -59.99 -28.96
CA ILE A 163 -13.60 -58.75 -28.40
C ILE A 163 -12.10 -59.00 -28.24
N TYR A 164 -11.32 -58.75 -29.29
CA TYR A 164 -9.86 -58.64 -29.14
C TYR A 164 -9.57 -57.44 -28.24
N ASP A 165 -8.56 -57.57 -27.37
CA ASP A 165 -8.08 -56.64 -26.33
C ASP A 165 -7.63 -55.23 -26.83
N CYS A 166 -8.42 -54.56 -27.67
CA CYS A 166 -8.15 -53.21 -28.17
C CYS A 166 -8.54 -52.11 -27.18
N VAL A 167 -8.87 -52.44 -25.94
CA VAL A 167 -9.42 -51.47 -24.97
C VAL A 167 -8.36 -50.61 -24.27
N ARG A 168 -7.04 -50.90 -24.33
CA ARG A 168 -6.15 -50.31 -23.32
C ARG A 168 -4.96 -49.49 -23.79
N LYS A 169 -4.64 -49.45 -25.08
CA LYS A 169 -3.39 -48.82 -25.54
C LYS A 169 -3.63 -47.47 -26.22
N GLN A 170 -3.53 -46.40 -25.43
CA GLN A 170 -3.83 -45.02 -25.85
C GLN A 170 -2.60 -44.29 -26.40
N PHE A 171 -1.39 -44.77 -26.11
CA PHE A 171 -0.14 -44.11 -26.46
C PHE A 171 0.80 -45.02 -27.25
N GLU A 172 1.55 -44.42 -28.16
CA GLU A 172 2.61 -45.06 -28.94
C GLU A 172 3.89 -44.24 -28.80
N CYS A 173 5.02 -44.90 -28.53
CA CYS A 173 6.33 -44.26 -28.50
C CYS A 173 6.92 -44.16 -29.92
N ASN A 174 7.29 -42.96 -30.36
CA ASN A 174 7.89 -42.74 -31.67
C ASN A 174 9.34 -43.25 -31.77
N ASN A 175 10.03 -43.41 -30.64
CA ASN A 175 11.43 -43.88 -30.61
C ASN A 175 11.58 -45.40 -30.68
N CYS A 176 10.70 -46.17 -30.03
CA CYS A 176 10.81 -47.65 -29.99
C CYS A 176 9.55 -48.39 -30.48
N GLY A 177 8.46 -47.69 -30.82
CA GLY A 177 7.22 -48.26 -31.32
C GLY A 177 6.35 -48.96 -30.26
N TYR A 178 6.74 -48.96 -28.98
CA TYR A 178 5.95 -49.58 -27.91
C TYR A 178 4.61 -48.87 -27.69
N LYS A 179 3.53 -49.65 -27.53
CA LYS A 179 2.15 -49.17 -27.34
C LYS A 179 1.59 -49.60 -25.99
N TRP A 180 1.00 -48.66 -25.24
CA TRP A 180 0.39 -48.89 -23.91
C TRP A 180 -0.76 -47.94 -23.63
#